data_AF-A0A3Q3FNR8-F1
#
_entry.id   AF-A0A3Q3FNR8-F1
#
_cell.length_a   1.000
_cell.length_b   1.000
_cell.length_c   1.000
_cell.angle_alpha   90.00
_cell.angle_beta   90.00
_cell.angle_gamma   90.00
#
_symmetry.space_group_name_H-M   'P 1'
#
loop_
_entity.id
_entity.type
_entity.pdbx_description
1 polymer ?
#
loop_
_entity_poly.entity_id
_entity_poly.type
_entity_poly.pdbx_seq_one_letter_code
_entity_poly.pdbx_strand_id
1 'polypeptide(L)'
;MVTLSRRKSSTTRYFTSSRFLSRRQTIMADYQEAPLASRPKTLDPSEYFNLSAEKRRADEDRAAIRANLKRQYQTQLNDPHRKALVDDPALTRWVYARANPYPFFRPTFKTSLLGAMFGVVPLVVLYYVFKTDRDRKEAMIKAGTLERKFCLSS
;
A
#
# COMPACT_ATOMS: atom_id res chain seq x y z
N MET A 1 14.11 54.01 -80.05
CA MET A 1 15.25 53.05 -80.06
C MET A 1 15.35 52.47 -78.66
N VAL A 2 14.90 51.22 -78.40
CA VAL A 2 15.67 49.95 -78.57
C VAL A 2 16.91 50.01 -77.65
N THR A 3 17.15 49.19 -76.61
CA THR A 3 16.67 47.88 -76.12
C THR A 3 17.34 47.57 -74.77
N LEU A 4 16.90 46.47 -74.13
CA LEU A 4 17.65 45.50 -73.28
C LEU A 4 17.24 45.35 -71.81
N SER A 5 16.26 44.47 -71.62
CA SER A 5 16.43 43.15 -70.98
C SER A 5 17.52 43.00 -69.91
N ARG A 6 17.10 42.69 -68.68
CA ARG A 6 17.90 41.87 -67.76
C ARG A 6 17.01 40.96 -66.94
N ARG A 7 16.89 39.70 -67.40
CA ARG A 7 16.38 38.55 -66.63
C ARG A 7 17.15 38.43 -65.31
N LYS A 8 16.46 38.37 -64.17
CA LYS A 8 17.02 37.83 -62.93
C LYS A 8 16.54 36.38 -62.78
N SER A 9 17.52 35.52 -62.56
CA SER A 9 17.47 34.06 -62.49
C SER A 9 16.70 33.55 -61.27
N SER A 10 15.88 32.53 -61.49
CA SER A 10 15.23 31.69 -60.50
C SER A 10 16.26 30.75 -59.83
N THR A 11 16.51 30.95 -58.54
CA THR A 11 17.28 30.00 -57.72
C THR A 11 16.30 29.19 -56.88
N THR A 12 15.96 28.00 -57.40
CA THR A 12 15.19 26.97 -56.70
C THR A 12 16.04 26.42 -55.55
N ARG A 13 15.72 26.79 -54.30
CA ARG A 13 16.27 26.12 -53.11
C ARG A 13 15.47 24.85 -52.87
N TYR A 14 16.10 23.71 -53.11
CA TYR A 14 15.58 22.39 -52.76
C TYR A 14 15.41 22.30 -51.23
N PHE A 15 14.16 22.21 -50.78
CA PHE A 15 13.82 21.95 -49.39
C PHE A 15 13.99 20.45 -49.15
N THR A 16 15.11 20.04 -48.56
CA THR A 16 15.34 18.67 -48.12
C THR A 16 14.43 18.37 -46.93
N SER A 17 13.26 17.79 -47.22
CA SER A 17 12.36 17.22 -46.23
C SER A 17 12.98 15.92 -45.67
N SER A 18 13.72 16.04 -44.57
CA SER A 18 14.06 14.89 -43.74
C SER A 18 12.80 14.43 -43.02
N ARG A 19 12.15 13.41 -43.59
CA ARG A 19 11.11 12.62 -42.91
C ARG A 19 11.74 12.03 -41.65
N PHE A 20 11.46 12.65 -40.50
CA PHE A 20 11.64 12.04 -39.20
C PHE A 20 10.71 10.82 -39.14
N LEU A 21 11.27 9.65 -39.46
CA LEU A 21 10.66 8.37 -39.15
C LEU A 21 10.65 8.26 -37.62
N SER A 22 9.50 8.59 -37.03
CA SER A 22 9.18 8.30 -35.64
C SER A 22 9.30 6.79 -35.43
N ARG A 23 10.45 6.36 -34.93
CA ARG A 23 10.64 5.03 -34.37
C ARG A 23 9.73 4.98 -33.14
N ARG A 24 8.54 4.38 -33.26
CA ARG A 24 7.72 3.99 -32.10
C ARG A 24 8.53 3.01 -31.26
N GLN A 25 9.34 3.56 -30.37
CA GLN A 25 9.95 2.83 -29.28
C GLN A 25 8.79 2.48 -28.35
N THR A 26 8.44 1.20 -28.26
CA THR A 26 7.54 0.71 -27.22
C THR A 26 8.27 0.89 -25.89
N ILE A 27 8.10 2.05 -25.28
CA ILE A 27 8.55 2.31 -23.90
C ILE A 27 7.68 1.40 -23.04
N MET A 28 8.25 0.31 -22.53
CA MET A 28 7.63 -0.43 -21.43
C MET A 28 7.47 0.55 -20.27
N ALA A 29 6.26 0.74 -19.76
CA ALA A 29 6.02 1.66 -18.66
C ALA A 29 6.80 1.18 -17.42
N ASP A 30 7.56 2.08 -16.80
CA ASP A 30 8.31 1.76 -15.58
C ASP A 30 7.35 1.37 -14.45
N TYR A 31 7.62 0.23 -13.79
CA TYR A 31 6.77 -0.26 -12.71
C TYR A 31 6.90 0.62 -11.47
N GLN A 32 5.79 1.25 -11.10
CA GLN A 32 5.63 2.01 -9.87
C GLN A 32 5.13 1.09 -8.75
N GLU A 33 5.90 1.01 -7.68
CA GLU A 33 5.52 0.26 -6.49
C GLU A 33 4.42 0.99 -5.71
N ALA A 34 3.52 0.22 -5.10
CA ALA A 34 2.48 0.75 -4.22
C ALA A 34 2.52 0.00 -2.87
N PRO A 35 1.99 0.55 -1.77
CA PRO A 35 2.02 -0.09 -0.46
C PRO A 35 1.42 -1.51 -0.43
N LEU A 36 0.46 -1.79 -1.33
CA LEU A 36 -0.17 -3.11 -1.48
C LEU A 36 0.26 -3.86 -2.75
N ALA A 37 1.14 -3.27 -3.57
CA ALA A 37 1.66 -3.89 -4.79
C ALA A 37 3.18 -3.70 -4.84
N SER A 38 3.91 -4.66 -4.27
CA SER A 38 5.37 -4.67 -4.28
C SER A 38 5.93 -5.03 -5.66
N ARG A 39 7.08 -4.44 -6.00
CA ARG A 39 7.81 -4.78 -7.22
C ARG A 39 8.13 -6.29 -7.31
N PRO A 40 7.87 -6.94 -8.46
CA PRO A 40 8.27 -8.32 -8.66
C PRO A 40 9.80 -8.45 -8.65
N LYS A 41 10.31 -9.55 -8.08
CA LYS A 41 11.76 -9.78 -7.91
C LYS A 41 12.56 -9.69 -9.21
N THR A 42 11.99 -10.13 -10.33
CA THR A 42 12.64 -10.09 -11.64
C THR A 42 12.88 -8.68 -12.17
N LEU A 43 12.11 -7.70 -11.70
CA LEU A 43 12.23 -6.30 -12.08
C LEU A 43 13.05 -5.48 -11.08
N ASP A 44 13.43 -6.06 -9.95
CA ASP A 44 14.25 -5.38 -8.96
C ASP A 44 15.71 -5.28 -9.45
N PRO A 45 16.24 -4.06 -9.70
CA PRO A 45 17.63 -3.90 -10.12
C PRO A 45 18.64 -4.40 -9.09
N SER A 46 18.24 -4.48 -7.81
CA SER A 46 19.11 -4.92 -6.72
C SER A 46 19.51 -6.40 -6.84
N GLU A 47 18.68 -7.22 -7.50
CA GLU A 47 18.90 -8.66 -7.68
C GLU A 47 20.10 -8.95 -8.59
N TYR A 48 20.31 -8.12 -9.62
CA TYR A 48 21.30 -8.39 -10.67
C TYR A 48 22.51 -7.44 -10.66
N PHE A 49 22.31 -6.16 -10.37
CA PHE A 49 23.35 -5.15 -10.60
C PHE A 49 24.20 -4.81 -9.35
N ASN A 50 23.75 -5.16 -8.14
CA ASN A 50 24.39 -4.75 -6.87
C ASN A 50 24.91 -5.94 -6.03
N LEU A 51 25.52 -6.94 -6.67
CA LEU A 51 26.04 -8.17 -6.03
C LEU A 51 27.41 -7.96 -5.36
N SER A 52 27.46 -7.16 -4.31
CA SER A 52 28.66 -7.00 -3.47
C SER A 52 29.03 -8.29 -2.73
N ALA A 53 30.29 -8.41 -2.31
CA ALA A 53 30.73 -9.55 -1.50
C ALA A 53 30.00 -9.61 -0.15
N GLU A 54 29.67 -8.45 0.43
CA GLU A 54 28.88 -8.36 1.67
C GLU A 54 27.45 -8.87 1.48
N LYS A 55 26.81 -8.55 0.35
CA LYS A 55 25.46 -9.03 0.04
C LYS A 55 25.42 -10.56 -0.04
N ARG A 56 26.42 -11.16 -0.69
CA ARG A 56 26.57 -12.62 -0.77
C ARG A 56 26.73 -13.26 0.60
N ARG A 57 27.61 -12.71 1.45
CA ARG A 57 27.79 -13.17 2.83
C ARG A 57 26.47 -13.10 3.62
N ALA A 58 25.74 -11.98 3.53
CA ALA A 58 24.46 -11.83 4.21
C ALA A 58 23.40 -12.84 3.71
N ASP A 59 23.40 -13.17 2.42
CA ASP A 59 22.47 -14.16 1.86
C ASP A 59 22.87 -15.59 2.25
N GLU A 60 24.17 -15.90 2.33
CA GLU A 60 24.71 -17.15 2.87
C GLU A 60 24.34 -17.31 4.35
N ASP A 61 24.51 -16.26 5.17
CA ASP A 61 24.14 -16.26 6.59
C ASP A 61 22.64 -16.50 6.77
N ARG A 62 21.79 -15.84 5.97
CA ARG A 62 20.33 -16.05 5.98
C ARG A 62 19.98 -17.48 5.55
N ALA A 63 20.67 -18.02 4.55
CA ALA A 63 20.47 -19.39 4.09
C ALA A 63 20.90 -20.41 5.14
N ALA A 64 22.02 -20.17 5.83
CA ALA A 64 22.51 -21.01 6.93
C ALA A 64 21.53 -21.03 8.10
N ILE A 65 21.00 -19.88 8.51
CA ILE A 65 19.96 -19.78 9.55
C ILE A 65 18.71 -20.56 9.12
N ARG A 66 18.24 -20.35 7.88
CA ARG A 66 17.07 -21.07 7.34
C ARG A 66 17.28 -22.58 7.32
N ALA A 67 18.45 -23.04 6.88
CA ALA A 67 18.79 -24.45 6.83
C ALA A 67 18.83 -25.08 8.24
N ASN A 68 19.42 -24.36 9.20
CA ASN A 68 19.47 -24.80 10.60
C ASN A 68 18.08 -24.94 11.22
N LEU A 69 17.21 -23.94 11.06
CA LEU A 69 15.83 -23.99 11.56
C LEU A 69 15.03 -25.11 10.89
N LYS A 70 15.17 -25.28 9.57
CA LYS A 70 14.52 -26.37 8.83
C LYS A 70 14.99 -27.75 9.34
N ARG A 71 16.29 -27.92 9.56
CA ARG A 71 16.86 -29.16 10.11
C ARG A 71 16.28 -29.47 11.48
N GLN A 72 16.27 -28.50 12.39
CA GLN A 72 15.69 -28.66 13.73
C GLN A 72 14.23 -29.10 13.68
N TYR A 73 13.42 -28.42 12.86
CA TYR A 73 12.02 -28.78 12.68
C TYR A 73 11.82 -30.19 12.11
N GLN A 74 12.59 -30.55 11.08
CA GLN A 74 12.52 -31.88 10.48
C GLN A 74 12.93 -33.01 11.44
N THR A 75 13.96 -32.78 12.26
CA THR A 75 14.36 -33.76 13.29
C THR A 75 13.25 -34.03 14.29
N GLN A 76 12.54 -32.99 14.75
CA GLN A 76 11.41 -33.14 15.68
C GLN A 76 10.18 -33.76 15.00
N LEU A 77 9.93 -33.41 13.73
CA LEU A 77 8.80 -33.92 12.96
C LEU A 77 8.97 -35.41 12.62
N ASN A 78 10.18 -35.86 12.35
CA ASN A 78 10.47 -37.23 11.92
C ASN A 78 10.72 -38.19 13.10
N ASP A 79 10.60 -37.74 14.36
CA ASP A 79 10.72 -38.61 15.54
C ASP A 79 9.50 -39.56 15.65
N PRO A 80 9.69 -40.89 15.58
CA PRO A 80 8.61 -41.86 15.66
C PRO A 80 7.92 -41.90 17.04
N HIS A 81 8.55 -41.38 18.09
CA HIS A 81 7.99 -41.35 19.43
C HIS A 81 7.24 -40.05 19.75
N ARG A 82 7.09 -39.13 18.78
CA ARG A 82 6.40 -37.85 18.99
C ARG A 82 4.91 -38.07 19.27
N LYS A 83 4.44 -37.61 20.44
CA LYS A 83 3.02 -37.65 20.84
C LYS A 83 2.30 -36.30 20.77
N ALA A 84 3.04 -35.19 20.70
CA ALA A 84 2.50 -33.83 20.74
C ALA A 84 2.75 -33.05 19.44
N LEU A 85 2.12 -31.88 19.34
CA LEU A 85 2.42 -30.90 18.29
C LEU A 85 3.80 -30.28 18.53
N VAL A 86 4.52 -29.97 17.44
CA VAL A 86 5.80 -29.25 17.52
C VAL A 86 5.51 -27.78 17.80
N ASP A 87 5.99 -27.29 18.93
CA ASP A 87 5.83 -25.88 19.30
C ASP A 87 6.78 -24.99 18.49
N ASP A 88 6.22 -23.98 17.81
CA ASP A 88 7.02 -22.96 17.14
C ASP A 88 7.28 -21.78 18.09
N PRO A 89 8.54 -21.56 18.52
CA PRO A 89 8.87 -20.41 19.36
C PRO A 89 8.67 -19.07 18.63
N ALA A 90 8.76 -19.04 17.29
CA ALA A 90 8.50 -17.82 16.53
C ALA A 90 7.03 -17.41 16.61
N LEU A 91 6.11 -18.38 16.45
CA LEU A 91 4.68 -18.14 16.63
C LEU A 91 4.35 -17.69 18.05
N THR A 92 4.91 -18.36 19.05
CA THR A 92 4.70 -18.01 20.47
C THR A 92 5.16 -16.57 20.76
N ARG A 93 6.34 -16.18 20.27
CA ARG A 93 6.86 -14.81 20.40
C ARG A 93 6.01 -13.80 19.66
N TRP A 94 5.49 -14.14 18.48
CA TRP A 94 4.60 -13.28 17.70
C TRP A 94 3.27 -13.03 18.42
N VAL A 95 2.64 -14.09 18.94
CA VAL A 95 1.41 -13.97 19.75
C VAL A 95 1.69 -13.14 20.99
N TYR A 96 2.79 -13.41 21.69
CA TYR A 96 3.19 -12.64 22.87
C TYR A 96 3.36 -11.15 22.55
N ALA A 97 4.04 -10.80 21.46
CA ALA A 97 4.24 -9.41 21.04
C ALA A 97 2.92 -8.68 20.75
N ARG A 98 1.92 -9.38 20.19
CA ARG A 98 0.58 -8.81 19.94
C ARG A 98 -0.25 -8.68 21.21
N ALA A 99 -0.10 -9.60 22.15
CA ALA A 99 -0.83 -9.61 23.40
C ALA A 99 -0.27 -8.62 24.43
N ASN A 100 1.01 -8.23 24.32
CA ASN A 100 1.69 -7.36 25.28
C ASN A 100 2.12 -6.00 24.69
N PRO A 101 1.18 -5.15 24.22
CA PRO A 101 1.52 -3.83 23.68
C PRO A 101 1.84 -2.80 24.76
N TYR A 102 1.28 -2.93 25.98
CA TYR A 102 1.36 -1.90 27.01
C TYR A 102 2.77 -1.62 27.55
N PRO A 103 3.66 -2.60 27.77
CA PRO A 103 5.03 -2.34 28.25
C PRO A 103 5.85 -1.43 27.32
N PHE A 104 5.54 -1.42 26.01
CA PHE A 104 6.23 -0.61 25.01
C PHE A 104 5.46 0.65 24.63
N PHE A 105 4.26 0.85 25.19
CA PHE A 105 3.45 2.03 24.94
C PHE A 105 4.06 3.25 25.61
N ARG A 106 4.20 4.34 24.85
CA ARG A 106 4.67 5.63 25.35
C ARG A 106 3.60 6.68 25.10
N PRO A 107 3.06 7.36 26.13
CA PRO A 107 2.10 8.43 25.94
C PRO A 107 2.80 9.64 25.33
N THR A 108 2.75 9.76 24.00
CA THR A 108 3.26 10.89 23.21
C THR A 108 2.11 11.70 22.63
N PHE A 109 2.37 12.93 22.18
CA PHE A 109 1.34 13.76 21.54
C PHE A 109 0.66 13.05 20.35
N LYS A 110 1.42 12.33 19.51
CA LYS A 110 0.87 11.60 18.36
C LYS A 110 -0.07 10.47 18.79
N THR A 111 0.36 9.65 19.76
CA THR A 111 -0.43 8.52 20.25
C THR A 111 -1.68 8.99 20.99
N SER A 112 -1.56 10.03 21.80
CA SER A 112 -2.69 10.62 22.53
C SER A 112 -3.70 11.27 21.59
N LEU A 113 -3.23 11.98 20.56
CA LEU A 113 -4.11 12.58 19.54
C LEU A 113 -4.86 11.50 18.75
N LEU A 114 -4.18 10.45 18.30
CA LEU A 114 -4.81 9.31 17.61
C LEU A 114 -5.81 8.60 18.53
N GLY A 115 -5.46 8.39 19.79
CA GLY A 115 -6.35 7.79 20.80
C GLY A 115 -7.62 8.62 21.01
N ALA A 116 -7.50 9.94 21.16
CA ALA A 116 -8.64 10.83 21.31
C ALA A 116 -9.49 10.88 20.02
N MET A 117 -8.84 10.94 18.86
CA MET A 117 -9.52 10.99 17.56
C MET A 117 -10.32 9.71 17.31
N PHE A 118 -9.76 8.53 17.56
CA PHE A 118 -10.46 7.27 17.30
C PHE A 118 -11.32 6.79 18.49
N GLY A 119 -11.07 7.27 19.71
CA GLY A 119 -11.84 6.91 20.89
C GLY A 119 -13.02 7.84 21.16
N VAL A 120 -12.80 9.16 21.11
CA VAL A 120 -13.81 10.16 21.54
C VAL A 120 -14.66 10.64 20.39
N VAL A 121 -14.07 10.91 19.22
CA VAL A 121 -14.80 11.51 18.09
C VAL A 121 -15.97 10.63 17.63
N PRO A 122 -15.84 9.30 17.46
CA PRO A 122 -16.99 8.47 17.07
C PRO A 122 -18.15 8.55 18.07
N LEU A 123 -17.86 8.65 19.37
CA LEU A 123 -18.88 8.79 20.41
C LEU A 123 -19.62 10.12 20.30
N VAL A 124 -18.88 11.22 20.08
CA VAL A 124 -19.48 12.55 19.90
C VAL A 124 -20.33 12.61 18.63
N VAL A 125 -19.84 12.00 17.54
CA VAL A 125 -20.58 11.93 16.27
C VAL A 125 -21.88 11.14 16.46
N LEU A 126 -21.82 9.95 17.05
CA LEU A 126 -23.02 9.14 17.32
C LEU A 126 -23.99 9.86 18.24
N TYR A 127 -23.50 10.52 19.29
CA TYR A 127 -24.32 11.34 20.17
C TYR A 127 -25.07 12.41 19.39
N TYR A 128 -24.39 13.18 18.53
CA TYR A 128 -25.03 14.25 17.77
C TYR A 128 -26.05 13.72 16.76
N VAL A 129 -25.72 12.64 16.04
CA VAL A 129 -26.65 12.00 15.08
C VAL A 129 -27.90 11.50 15.79
N PHE A 130 -27.77 10.77 16.90
CA PHE A 130 -28.93 10.28 17.65
C PHE A 130 -29.69 11.42 18.31
N LYS A 131 -29.02 12.44 18.82
CA LYS A 131 -29.66 13.59 19.46
C LYS A 131 -30.52 14.36 18.46
N THR A 132 -29.95 14.70 17.31
CA THR A 132 -30.68 15.42 16.26
C THR A 132 -31.85 14.62 15.69
N ASP A 133 -31.69 13.31 15.49
CA ASP A 133 -32.79 12.46 15.02
C ASP A 133 -33.93 12.37 16.06
N ARG A 134 -33.59 12.20 17.34
CA ARG A 134 -34.57 12.17 18.43
C ARG A 134 -35.33 13.48 18.56
N ASP A 135 -34.62 14.61 18.57
CA ASP A 135 -35.24 15.94 18.72
C ASP A 135 -36.14 16.25 17.52
N ARG A 136 -35.71 15.90 16.30
CA ARG A 136 -36.52 16.00 15.08
C ARG A 136 -37.79 15.15 15.18
N LYS A 137 -37.66 13.90 15.61
CA LYS A 137 -38.80 12.98 15.76
C LYS A 137 -39.80 13.49 16.80
N GLU A 138 -39.31 13.96 17.95
CA GLU A 138 -40.15 14.56 19.00
C GLU A 138 -40.86 15.83 18.51
N ALA A 139 -40.18 16.68 17.73
CA ALA A 139 -40.79 17.86 17.13
C ALA A 139 -41.91 17.49 16.14
N MET A 140 -41.71 16.47 15.29
CA MET A 140 -42.75 16.00 14.36
C MET A 140 -43.95 15.36 15.08
N ILE A 141 -43.71 14.68 16.21
CA ILE A 141 -44.79 14.16 17.06
C ILE A 141 -45.62 15.30 17.63
N LYS A 142 -44.96 16.34 18.17
CA LYS A 142 -45.63 17.52 18.74
C LYS A 142 -46.41 18.32 17.68
N ALA A 143 -45.86 18.44 16.47
CA ALA A 143 -46.52 19.11 15.35
C ALA A 143 -47.67 18.28 14.73
N GLY A 144 -47.84 17.02 15.14
CA GLY A 144 -48.86 16.12 14.58
C GLY A 144 -48.58 15.68 13.14
N THR A 145 -47.39 15.96 12.60
CA THR A 145 -47.02 15.65 11.21
C THR A 145 -46.44 14.25 11.05
N LEU A 146 -46.08 13.57 12.14
CA LEU A 146 -45.53 12.22 12.10
C LEU A 146 -46.64 11.16 12.00
N GLU A 147 -46.71 10.46 10.88
CA GLU A 147 -47.65 9.35 10.67
C GLU A 147 -47.24 8.11 11.49
N ARG A 148 -48.08 7.70 12.48
CA ARG A 148 -47.82 6.52 13.35
C ARG A 148 -49.03 5.59 13.47
N LYS A 149 -49.60 5.15 12.34
CA LYS A 149 -50.87 4.38 12.28
C LYS A 149 -50.89 3.06 13.06
N PHE A 150 -49.77 2.34 13.17
CA PHE A 150 -49.73 0.97 13.73
C PHE A 150 -48.76 0.80 14.92
N CYS A 151 -48.39 1.88 15.60
CA CYS A 151 -47.42 1.83 16.70
C CYS A 151 -48.12 1.50 18.03
N LEU A 152 -48.44 0.22 18.26
CA LEU A 152 -49.23 -0.23 19.43
C LEU A 152 -48.38 -0.69 20.64
N SER A 153 -47.08 -0.86 20.48
CA SER A 153 -46.15 -1.17 21.57
C SER A 153 -45.39 0.08 21.99
N SER A 154 -45.32 0.32 23.30
CA SER A 154 -44.52 1.39 23.94
C SER A 154 -43.02 1.17 23.75
#